data_AF-A0A7W2FCE4-F1
#
_entry.id   AF-A0A7W2FCE4-F1
#
_cell.length_a   1.000
_cell.length_b   1.000
_cell.length_c   1.000
_cell.angle_alpha   90.00
_cell.angle_beta   90.00
_cell.angle_gamma   90.00
#
_symmetry.space_group_name_H-M   'P 1'
#
loop_
_entity.id
_entity.type
_entity.pdbx_description
1 polymer ?
#
loop_
_entity_poly.entity_id
_entity_poly.type
_entity_poly.pdbx_seq_one_letter_code
_entity_poly.pdbx_strand_id
1 'polypeptide(L)'
;MSVQSIQAIQACMAFLGLRLDQPVHKSVGCFFAKQGGSAGPMRVVFQNDVHGHQGPYLVFDHTIRGFGIPFQEFKPAYQTFQFKEGNDAGTLMCAGNGYVFSMTFQR
;
A
#
# COMPACT_ATOMS: atom_id res chain seq x y z
N MET A 1 -13.96 -8.38 -5.70
CA MET A 1 -13.28 -7.10 -5.34
C MET A 1 -12.04 -7.31 -4.46
N SER A 2 -12.08 -8.18 -3.43
CA SER A 2 -10.90 -8.45 -2.58
C SER A 2 -9.74 -9.14 -3.31
N VAL A 3 -10.02 -10.11 -4.20
CA VAL A 3 -8.97 -10.88 -4.93
C VAL A 3 -8.10 -9.98 -5.80
N GLN A 4 -8.69 -9.04 -6.55
CA GLN A 4 -7.95 -8.09 -7.38
C GLN A 4 -7.07 -7.15 -6.54
N SER A 5 -7.57 -6.76 -5.37
CA SER A 5 -6.85 -5.90 -4.43
C SER A 5 -5.66 -6.63 -3.80
N ILE A 6 -5.85 -7.90 -3.42
CA ILE A 6 -4.77 -8.78 -2.95
C ILE A 6 -3.69 -8.92 -4.02
N GLN A 7 -4.09 -9.20 -5.26
CA GLN A 7 -3.16 -9.32 -6.38
C GLN A 7 -2.39 -8.02 -6.66
N ALA A 8 -3.04 -6.86 -6.53
CA ALA A 8 -2.37 -5.57 -6.70
C ALA A 8 -1.28 -5.34 -5.64
N ILE A 9 -1.55 -5.67 -4.37
CA ILE A 9 -0.54 -5.57 -3.31
C ILE A 9 0.59 -6.57 -3.55
N GLN A 10 0.27 -7.83 -3.92
CA GLN A 10 1.26 -8.85 -4.25
C GLN A 10 2.15 -8.44 -5.44
N ALA A 11 1.59 -7.84 -6.48
CA ALA A 11 2.34 -7.33 -7.63
C ALA A 11 3.28 -6.18 -7.22
N CYS A 12 2.80 -5.26 -6.37
CA CYS A 12 3.63 -4.21 -5.81
C CYS A 12 4.78 -4.78 -4.96
N MET A 13 4.50 -5.81 -4.15
CA MET A 13 5.52 -6.50 -3.36
C MET A 13 6.55 -7.17 -4.25
N ALA A 14 6.13 -7.84 -5.32
CA ALA A 14 7.03 -8.46 -6.29
C ALA A 14 7.93 -7.42 -6.99
N PHE A 15 7.37 -6.27 -7.37
CA PHE A 15 8.13 -5.14 -7.94
C PHE A 15 9.22 -4.64 -6.96
N LEU A 16 8.89 -4.58 -5.67
CA LEU A 16 9.81 -4.20 -4.59
C LEU A 16 10.77 -5.32 -4.15
N GLY A 17 10.64 -6.54 -4.70
CA GLY A 17 11.42 -7.71 -4.28
C GLY A 17 11.06 -8.24 -2.88
N LEU A 18 9.88 -7.91 -2.35
CA LEU A 18 9.39 -8.38 -1.05
C LEU A 18 8.82 -9.80 -1.17
N ARG A 19 9.14 -10.65 -0.20
CA ARG A 19 8.73 -12.06 -0.21
C ARG A 19 7.38 -12.28 0.49
N LEU A 20 6.52 -13.12 -0.08
CA LEU A 20 5.20 -13.40 0.49
C LEU A 20 5.22 -14.34 1.72
N ASP A 21 6.32 -15.05 1.94
CA ASP A 21 6.49 -15.98 3.05
C ASP A 21 6.95 -15.32 4.37
N GLN A 22 7.42 -14.07 4.30
CA GLN A 22 7.80 -13.31 5.50
C GLN A 22 6.58 -12.57 6.07
N PRO A 23 6.25 -12.72 7.37
CA PRO A 23 5.07 -12.09 7.94
C PRO A 23 5.14 -10.55 7.97
N VAL A 24 6.35 -10.00 8.16
CA VAL A 24 6.55 -8.55 8.26
C VAL A 24 7.77 -8.14 7.44
N HIS A 25 7.60 -7.11 6.61
CA HIS A 25 8.68 -6.51 5.82
C HIS A 25 9.27 -5.28 6.51
N LYS A 26 10.48 -4.88 6.11
CA LYS A 26 11.01 -3.56 6.48
C LYS A 26 10.17 -2.46 5.85
N SER A 27 10.12 -1.31 6.51
CA SER A 27 9.44 -0.13 5.96
C SER A 27 10.08 0.29 4.64
N VAL A 28 9.26 0.42 3.59
CA VAL A 28 9.66 0.88 2.27
C VAL A 28 9.33 2.37 2.15
N GLY A 29 10.26 3.15 1.62
CA GLY A 29 10.02 4.55 1.30
C GLY A 29 9.16 4.68 0.05
N CYS A 30 8.15 5.53 0.09
CA CYS A 30 7.33 5.87 -1.06
C CYS A 30 7.05 7.37 -1.09
N PHE A 31 6.67 7.87 -2.26
CA PHE A 31 6.06 9.19 -2.38
C PHE A 31 4.55 9.02 -2.31
N PHE A 32 3.95 9.50 -1.22
CA PHE A 32 2.52 9.45 -0.96
C PHE A 32 1.85 10.69 -1.56
N ALA A 33 0.72 10.51 -2.24
CA ALA A 33 -0.10 11.61 -2.72
C ALA A 33 -1.58 11.32 -2.49
N LYS A 34 -2.25 12.14 -1.67
CA LYS A 34 -3.71 12.08 -1.51
C LYS A 34 -4.38 12.88 -2.62
N GLN A 35 -5.42 12.32 -3.23
CA GLN A 35 -6.21 13.04 -4.23
C GLN A 35 -6.88 14.27 -3.60
N GLY A 36 -6.60 15.45 -4.17
CA GLY A 36 -7.12 16.72 -3.66
C GLY A 36 -6.56 17.14 -2.30
N GLY A 37 -5.42 16.57 -1.88
CA GLY A 37 -4.81 16.85 -0.58
C GLY A 37 -3.29 16.94 -0.65
N SER A 38 -2.65 16.69 0.48
CA SER A 38 -1.21 16.75 0.64
C SER A 38 -0.49 15.59 -0.04
N ALA A 39 0.75 15.84 -0.46
CA ALA A 39 1.67 14.85 -0.99
C ALA A 39 3.06 15.02 -0.38
N GLY A 40 3.81 13.94 -0.26
CA GLY A 40 5.14 13.95 0.34
C GLY A 40 5.75 12.57 0.54
N PRO A 41 7.03 12.51 0.94
CA PRO A 41 7.69 11.25 1.25
C PRO A 41 7.06 10.61 2.49
N MET A 42 6.91 9.30 2.45
CA MET A 42 6.31 8.49 3.50
C MET A 42 6.96 7.11 3.56
N ARG A 43 6.77 6.43 4.68
CA ARG A 43 7.16 5.03 4.82
C ARG A 43 5.92 4.16 5.00
N VAL A 44 5.92 3.01 4.33
CA VAL A 44 4.87 2.01 4.40
C VAL A 44 5.48 0.65 4.68
N VAL A 45 4.83 -0.12 5.53
CA VAL A 45 5.19 -1.51 5.84
C VAL A 45 4.18 -2.42 5.17
N PHE A 46 4.67 -3.40 4.41
CA PHE A 46 3.85 -4.48 3.90
C PHE A 46 3.83 -5.59 4.96
N GLN A 47 2.63 -6.00 5.37
CA GLN A 47 2.44 -7.15 6.25
C GLN A 47 1.71 -8.25 5.51
N ASN A 48 2.23 -9.46 5.61
CA ASN A 48 1.58 -10.65 5.08
C ASN A 48 0.78 -11.29 6.20
N ASP A 49 -0.54 -11.37 6.03
CA ASP A 49 -1.35 -12.20 6.89
C ASP A 49 -1.16 -13.67 6.49
N VAL A 50 -0.12 -14.30 7.04
CA VAL A 50 0.26 -15.69 6.71
C VAL A 50 -0.72 -16.71 7.29
N HIS A 51 -1.54 -16.29 8.26
CA HIS A 51 -2.46 -17.16 9.01
C HIS A 51 -3.94 -16.83 8.78
N GLY A 52 -4.27 -15.56 8.55
CA GLY A 52 -5.59 -15.15 8.11
C GLY A 52 -5.66 -15.13 6.59
N HIS A 53 -6.69 -15.73 6.02
CA HIS A 53 -6.95 -15.78 4.58
C HIS A 53 -7.28 -14.40 3.94
N GLN A 54 -6.80 -13.30 4.54
CA GLN A 54 -7.10 -11.92 4.16
C GLN A 54 -6.06 -11.33 3.19
N GLY A 55 -4.90 -11.99 3.03
CA GLY A 55 -3.83 -11.57 2.13
C GLY A 55 -2.98 -10.44 2.70
N PRO A 56 -2.00 -9.95 1.92
CA PRO A 56 -1.13 -8.85 2.35
C PRO A 56 -1.88 -7.54 2.48
N TYR A 57 -1.42 -6.71 3.42
CA TYR A 57 -1.99 -5.40 3.71
C TYR A 57 -0.89 -4.37 4.02
N LEU A 58 -1.27 -3.09 4.02
CA LEU A 58 -0.34 -2.00 4.27
C LEU A 58 -0.52 -1.44 5.68
N VAL A 59 0.59 -1.08 6.30
CA VAL A 59 0.64 -0.40 7.58
C VAL A 59 1.52 0.84 7.46
N PHE A 60 0.97 1.99 7.83
CA PHE A 60 1.69 3.25 7.89
C PHE A 60 1.95 3.66 9.33
N ASP A 61 2.92 4.55 9.52
CA ASP A 61 3.11 5.19 10.83
C ASP A 61 2.08 6.31 11.06
N HIS A 62 2.18 6.97 12.22
CA HIS A 62 1.29 8.04 12.62
C HIS A 62 1.34 9.28 11.71
N THR A 63 2.37 9.43 10.86
CA THR A 63 2.52 10.59 9.98
C THR A 63 1.43 10.63 8.89
N ILE A 64 0.78 9.50 8.58
CA ILE A 64 -0.33 9.45 7.62
C ILE A 64 -1.53 10.32 8.03
N ARG A 65 -1.68 10.55 9.34
CA ARG A 65 -2.71 11.46 9.87
C ARG A 65 -2.47 12.90 9.46
N GLY A 66 -1.21 13.30 9.28
CA GLY A 66 -0.85 14.63 8.75
C GLY A 66 -1.31 14.85 7.31
N PHE A 67 -1.58 13.78 6.56
CA PHE A 67 -2.15 13.83 5.22
C PHE A 67 -3.69 13.77 5.21
N GLY A 68 -4.32 13.82 6.39
CA GLY A 68 -5.77 13.75 6.54
C GLY A 68 -6.34 12.37 6.23
N ILE A 69 -5.59 11.30 6.54
CA ILE A 69 -6.05 9.91 6.53
C ILE A 69 -6.06 9.39 7.97
N PRO A 70 -7.22 8.99 8.53
CA PRO A 70 -7.31 8.64 9.94
C PRO A 70 -6.78 7.22 10.24
N PHE A 71 -6.76 6.35 9.24
CA PHE A 71 -6.38 4.95 9.36
C PHE A 71 -4.87 4.76 9.14
N GLN A 72 -4.30 3.79 9.85
CA GLN A 72 -2.90 3.36 9.66
C GLN A 72 -2.81 2.01 8.95
N GLU A 73 -3.85 1.18 9.07
CA GLU A 73 -3.91 -0.14 8.44
C GLU A 73 -4.87 -0.15 7.26
N PHE A 74 -4.41 -0.72 6.15
CA PHE A 74 -5.14 -0.77 4.90
C PHE A 74 -5.21 -2.19 4.38
N LYS A 75 -6.31 -2.88 4.72
CA LYS A 75 -6.58 -4.27 4.33
C LYS A 75 -7.42 -4.34 3.04
N PRO A 76 -7.09 -5.26 2.11
CA PRO A 76 -7.81 -5.43 0.84
C PRO A 76 -9.27 -5.90 0.99
N ALA A 77 -9.67 -6.32 2.20
CA ALA A 77 -11.06 -6.61 2.52
C ALA A 77 -11.95 -5.35 2.59
N TYR A 78 -11.36 -4.18 2.90
CA TYR A 78 -12.08 -2.94 3.13
C TYR A 78 -11.75 -1.82 2.14
N GLN A 79 -10.67 -1.99 1.35
CA GLN A 79 -10.25 -1.01 0.35
C GLN A 79 -9.99 -1.69 -0.99
N THR A 80 -10.05 -0.88 -2.05
CA THR A 80 -9.67 -1.29 -3.39
C THR A 80 -8.24 -0.86 -3.66
N PHE A 81 -7.44 -1.79 -4.17
CA PHE A 81 -6.05 -1.53 -4.55
C PHE A 81 -5.85 -1.77 -6.05
N GLN A 82 -5.03 -0.93 -6.67
CA GLN A 82 -4.62 -1.07 -8.07
C GLN A 82 -3.14 -0.75 -8.18
N PHE A 83 -2.37 -1.65 -8.78
CA PHE A 83 -0.95 -1.46 -9.01
C PHE A 83 -0.69 -1.23 -10.49
N LYS A 84 0.07 -0.18 -10.79
CA LYS A 84 0.58 0.12 -12.12
C LYS A 84 2.10 0.12 -12.08
N GLU A 85 2.68 -0.88 -12.73
CA GLU A 85 4.12 -0.97 -12.93
C GLU A 85 4.53 -0.06 -14.10
N GLY A 86 5.56 0.76 -13.89
CA GLY A 86 6.29 1.48 -14.93
C GLY A 86 7.75 1.01 -14.95
N ASN A 87 8.51 1.46 -15.96
CA ASN A 87 9.89 0.97 -16.19
C ASN A 87 10.81 1.14 -14.97
N ASP A 88 10.78 2.29 -14.30
CA ASP A 88 11.65 2.61 -13.15
C ASP A 88 10.88 2.93 -11.85
N ALA A 89 9.55 2.97 -11.92
CA ALA A 89 8.70 3.31 -10.80
C ALA A 89 7.39 2.51 -10.80
N GLY A 90 6.98 2.05 -9.64
CA GLY A 90 5.70 1.37 -9.41
C GLY A 90 4.73 2.27 -8.67
N THR A 91 3.50 2.40 -9.14
CA THR A 91 2.46 3.20 -8.45
C THR A 91 1.35 2.30 -7.93
N LEU A 92 1.15 2.28 -6.62
CA LEU A 92 0.05 1.59 -5.97
C LEU A 92 -1.02 2.62 -5.56
N MET A 93 -2.19 2.54 -6.17
CA MET A 93 -3.37 3.30 -5.78
C MET A 93 -4.19 2.54 -4.76
N CYS A 94 -4.67 3.26 -3.74
CA CYS A 94 -5.60 2.80 -2.73
C CYS A 94 -6.83 3.71 -2.71
N ALA A 95 -8.01 3.11 -2.80
CA ALA A 95 -9.28 3.79 -2.68
C ALA A 95 -10.12 3.15 -1.56
N GLY A 96 -10.54 3.96 -0.60
CA GLY A 96 -11.43 3.58 0.49
C GLY A 96 -12.60 4.56 0.62
N ASN A 97 -13.44 4.35 1.63
CA ASN A 97 -14.60 5.22 1.84
C ASN A 97 -14.15 6.61 2.33
N GLY A 98 -14.22 7.61 1.45
CA GLY A 98 -13.86 9.00 1.76
C GLY A 98 -12.39 9.37 1.56
N TYR A 99 -11.57 8.48 0.99
CA TYR A 99 -10.19 8.81 0.61
C TYR A 99 -9.72 8.03 -0.62
N VAL A 100 -8.88 8.68 -1.41
CA VAL A 100 -8.11 8.07 -2.49
C VAL A 100 -6.70 8.60 -2.41
N PHE A 101 -5.72 7.71 -2.44
CA PHE A 101 -4.31 8.08 -2.46
C PHE A 101 -3.50 7.15 -3.35
N SER A 102 -2.36 7.63 -3.82
CA SER A 102 -1.36 6.84 -4.52
C SER A 102 -0.06 6.82 -3.74
N MET A 103 0.69 5.74 -3.90
CA MET A 103 2.06 5.60 -3.45
C MET A 103 2.92 5.27 -4.65
N THR A 104 3.93 6.10 -4.89
CA THR A 104 4.93 5.85 -5.93
C THR A 104 6.19 5.33 -5.28
N PHE A 105 6.66 4.19 -5.75
CA PHE A 105 7.89 3.53 -5.32
C PHE A 105 8.91 3.63 -6.45
N GLN A 106 10.14 3.99 -6.10
CA GLN A 106 11.28 3.94 -7.02
C GLN A 106 12.05 2.63 -6.76
N ARG A 107 12.51 2.00 -7.83
CA ARG A 107 13.28 0.76 -7.76
C ARG A 107 14.77 1.02 -7.49
#